data_AF-B7VD95-F1
#
_entry.id   AF-B7VD95-F1
#
_cell.length_a   1.000
_cell.length_b   1.000
_cell.length_c   1.000
_cell.angle_alpha   90.00
_cell.angle_beta   90.00
_cell.angle_gamma   90.00
#
_symmetry.space_group_name_H-M   'P 1'
#
loop_
_entity.id
_entity.type
_entity.pdbx_description
1 polymer ?
#
loop_
_entity_poly.entity_id
_entity_poly.type
_entity_poly.pdbx_seq_one_letter_code
_entity_poly.pdbx_strand_id
1 'polypeptide(L)'
;MSDAHCVDVEKRLLAVALFELKVLLSGHLDPDERSPASDAAWFAYALHNQALATLDGQPFDVARALEAIDRLEPRLGERYLQRFRKTVLSEA
;
A
#
# COMPACT_ATOMS: atom_id res chain seq x y z
N MET A 1 -1.72 -10.64 34.13
CA MET A 1 -2.08 -10.88 32.72
C MET A 1 -1.79 -9.60 31.96
N SER A 2 -0.77 -9.61 31.11
CA SER A 2 -0.56 -8.56 30.11
C SER A 2 -0.23 -9.32 28.83
N ASP A 3 -1.17 -9.27 27.90
CA ASP A 3 -1.04 -9.87 26.58
C ASP A 3 0.22 -9.32 25.92
N ALA A 4 1.19 -10.21 25.75
CA ALA A 4 2.30 -9.98 24.85
C ALA A 4 1.68 -9.61 23.49
N HIS A 5 1.91 -8.36 23.07
CA HIS A 5 1.69 -7.98 21.68
C HIS A 5 2.61 -8.88 20.85
N CYS A 6 2.08 -10.02 20.40
CA CYS A 6 2.79 -10.87 19.46
C CYS A 6 2.99 -10.01 18.22
N VAL A 7 4.21 -9.53 18.03
CA VAL A 7 4.57 -8.75 16.86
C VAL A 7 4.28 -9.64 15.65
N ASP A 8 3.33 -9.23 14.82
CA ASP A 8 3.06 -9.89 13.56
C ASP A 8 4.24 -9.62 12.61
N VAL A 9 5.24 -10.50 12.69
CA VAL A 9 6.51 -10.35 11.98
C VAL A 9 6.29 -10.38 10.46
N GLU A 10 5.33 -11.18 9.98
CA GLU A 10 4.98 -11.26 8.55
C GLU A 10 4.41 -9.94 8.06
N LYS A 11 3.43 -9.38 8.79
CA LYS A 11 2.86 -8.07 8.47
C LYS A 11 3.91 -6.97 8.53
N ARG A 12 4.80 -7.02 9.52
CA ARG A 12 5.89 -6.03 9.67
C ARG A 12 6.90 -6.13 8.53
N LEU A 13 7.27 -7.32 8.09
CA LEU A 13 8.14 -7.54 6.93
C LEU A 13 7.54 -6.90 5.68
N LEU A 14 6.26 -7.15 5.39
CA LEU A 14 5.57 -6.59 4.24
C LEU A 14 5.46 -5.06 4.32
N ALA A 15 5.19 -4.51 5.51
CA ALA A 15 5.15 -3.07 5.74
C ALA A 15 6.52 -2.41 5.50
N VAL A 16 7.61 -3.00 5.99
CA VAL A 16 8.98 -2.50 5.71
C VAL A 16 9.24 -2.55 4.21
N ALA A 17 8.98 -3.68 3.55
CA ALA A 17 9.22 -3.84 2.12
C ALA A 17 8.46 -2.78 1.30
N LEU A 18 7.20 -2.51 1.63
CA LEU A 18 6.39 -1.49 0.95
C LEU A 18 6.93 -0.07 1.17
N PHE A 19 7.38 0.23 2.39
CA PHE A 19 7.99 1.51 2.71
C PHE A 19 9.30 1.71 1.93
N GLU A 20 10.16 0.69 1.87
CA GLU A 20 11.40 0.72 1.10
C GLU A 20 11.14 0.87 -0.40
N LEU A 21 10.14 0.18 -0.96
CA LEU A 21 9.73 0.38 -2.36
C LEU A 21 9.35 1.83 -2.63
N LYS A 22 8.62 2.49 -1.72
CA LYS A 22 8.30 3.92 -1.85
C LYS A 22 9.56 4.80 -1.86
N VAL A 23 10.58 4.46 -1.07
CA VAL A 23 11.85 5.21 -1.04
C VAL A 23 12.63 5.00 -2.34
N LEU A 24 12.82 3.75 -2.75
CA LEU A 24 13.57 3.37 -3.95
C LEU A 24 12.93 3.93 -5.23
N LEU A 25 11.60 3.96 -5.30
CA LEU A 25 10.85 4.44 -6.47
C LEU A 25 10.55 5.95 -6.42
N SER A 26 10.99 6.68 -5.41
CA SER A 26 10.63 8.09 -5.21
C SER A 26 10.97 9.00 -6.40
N GLY A 27 12.00 8.64 -7.19
CA GLY A 27 12.38 9.34 -8.42
C GLY A 27 11.38 9.20 -9.59
N HIS A 28 10.38 8.31 -9.48
CA HIS A 28 9.38 8.06 -10.52
C HIS A 28 7.98 8.64 -10.20
N LEU A 29 7.88 9.51 -9.19
CA LEU A 29 6.64 10.18 -8.78
C LEU A 29 6.31 11.41 -9.64
N ASP A 30 6.66 11.37 -10.92
CA ASP A 30 6.25 12.38 -11.88
C ASP A 30 4.77 12.17 -12.26
N PRO A 31 3.90 13.19 -12.12
CA PRO A 31 2.50 13.11 -12.54
C PRO A 31 2.32 12.85 -14.05
N ASP A 32 3.26 13.33 -14.86
CA ASP A 32 3.20 13.28 -16.33
C ASP A 32 3.84 12.00 -16.89
N GLU A 33 4.72 11.34 -16.13
CA GLU A 33 5.29 10.06 -16.51
C GLU A 33 4.21 8.95 -16.47
N ARG A 34 4.12 8.17 -17.55
CA ARG A 34 3.29 6.97 -17.66
C ARG A 34 4.18 5.79 -18.03
N SER A 35 4.75 5.15 -17.02
CA SER A 35 5.60 3.97 -17.14
C SER A 35 5.24 2.96 -16.05
N PRO A 36 5.52 1.66 -16.23
CA PRO A 36 5.31 0.66 -15.17
C PRO A 36 6.04 1.01 -13.86
N ALA A 37 7.21 1.65 -13.95
CA ALA A 37 7.97 2.09 -12.78
C ALA A 37 7.27 3.26 -12.05
N SER A 38 6.77 4.25 -12.80
CA SER A 38 5.98 5.35 -12.24
C SER A 38 4.68 4.85 -11.60
N ASP A 39 3.98 3.91 -12.24
CA ASP A 39 2.75 3.33 -11.69
C ASP A 39 3.01 2.53 -10.41
N ALA A 40 4.11 1.77 -10.34
CA ALA A 40 4.56 1.12 -9.11
C ALA A 40 4.93 2.13 -8.02
N ALA A 41 5.56 3.25 -8.38
CA ALA A 41 5.91 4.32 -7.45
C ALA A 41 4.66 4.94 -6.81
N TRP A 42 3.67 5.31 -7.64
CA TRP A 42 2.40 5.84 -7.18
C TRP A 42 1.61 4.85 -6.33
N PHE A 43 1.67 3.55 -6.67
CA PHE A 43 1.07 2.49 -5.88
C PHE A 43 1.71 2.38 -4.48
N ALA A 44 3.05 2.34 -4.41
CA ALA A 44 3.77 2.32 -3.14
C ALA A 44 3.50 3.58 -2.32
N TYR A 45 3.44 4.74 -2.98
CA TYR A 45 3.09 6.01 -2.36
C TYR A 45 1.64 6.04 -1.87
N ALA A 46 0.68 5.40 -2.52
CA ALA A 46 -0.69 5.37 -1.99
C ALA A 46 -0.79 4.61 -0.64
N LEU A 47 0.07 3.59 -0.44
CA LEU A 47 -0.01 2.70 0.72
C LEU A 47 0.99 3.02 1.85
N HIS A 48 1.97 3.90 1.62
CA HIS A 48 3.06 4.13 2.58
C HIS A 48 2.59 4.56 3.97
N ASN A 49 1.48 5.31 4.08
CA ASN A 49 0.94 5.72 5.38
C ASN A 49 0.46 4.54 6.22
N GLN A 50 -0.13 3.51 5.59
CA GLN A 50 -0.59 2.31 6.30
C GLN A 50 0.57 1.36 6.62
N ALA A 51 1.59 1.34 5.76
CA ALA A 51 2.86 0.69 6.07
C ALA A 51 3.48 1.32 7.34
N LEU A 52 3.63 2.64 7.37
CA LEU A 52 4.18 3.35 8.52
C LEU A 52 3.36 3.12 9.80
N ALA A 53 2.03 3.22 9.71
CA ALA A 53 1.14 2.90 10.83
C ALA A 53 1.41 1.49 11.39
N THR A 54 1.58 0.49 10.53
CA THR A 54 1.93 -0.88 10.96
C THR A 54 3.28 -0.94 11.67
N LEU A 55 4.29 -0.21 11.17
CA LEU A 55 5.62 -0.16 11.77
C LEU A 55 5.64 0.53 13.13
N ASP A 56 4.76 1.52 13.32
CA ASP A 56 4.57 2.27 14.56
C ASP A 56 3.63 1.55 15.56
N GLY A 57 3.21 0.32 15.26
CA GLY A 57 2.29 -0.45 16.09
C GLY A 57 0.86 0.09 16.11
N GLN A 58 0.52 0.98 15.17
CA GLN A 58 -0.83 1.47 14.99
C GLN A 58 -1.67 0.49 14.15
N PRO A 59 -3.00 0.53 14.27
CA PRO A 59 -3.89 -0.28 13.43
C PRO A 59 -3.70 0.04 11.94
N PHE A 60 -3.74 -1.00 11.10
CA PHE A 60 -3.78 -0.83 9.64
C PHE A 60 -5.23 -0.57 9.21
N ASP A 61 -5.48 0.57 8.56
CA ASP A 61 -6.79 0.95 8.06
C ASP A 61 -6.96 0.52 6.59
N VAL A 62 -7.62 -0.63 6.39
CA VAL A 62 -7.86 -1.21 5.07
C VAL A 62 -8.75 -0.30 4.22
N ALA A 63 -9.76 0.36 4.80
CA ALA A 63 -10.64 1.23 4.06
C ALA A 63 -9.87 2.43 3.49
N ARG A 64 -9.02 3.07 4.32
CA ARG A 64 -8.15 4.16 3.87
C ARG A 64 -7.11 3.72 2.84
N ALA A 65 -6.53 2.53 2.97
CA ALA A 65 -5.64 1.98 1.95
C ALA A 65 -6.35 1.85 0.59
N LEU A 66 -7.56 1.28 0.58
CA LEU A 66 -8.35 1.12 -0.63
C LEU A 66 -8.76 2.48 -1.23
N GLU A 67 -9.19 3.44 -0.42
CA GLU A 67 -9.49 4.80 -0.89
C GLU A 67 -8.27 5.50 -1.51
N ALA A 68 -7.08 5.31 -0.95
CA ALA A 68 -5.85 5.87 -1.51
C ALA A 68 -5.51 5.24 -2.86
N ILE A 69 -5.70 3.92 -3.00
CA ILE A 69 -5.50 3.18 -4.25
C ILE A 69 -6.55 3.56 -5.31
N ASP A 70 -7.80 3.78 -4.92
CA ASP A 70 -8.88 4.17 -5.84
C ASP A 70 -8.58 5.50 -6.55
N ARG A 71 -7.84 6.42 -5.91
CA ARG A 71 -7.38 7.68 -6.53
C ARG A 71 -6.42 7.48 -7.71
N LEU A 72 -5.86 6.28 -7.86
CA LEU A 72 -4.98 5.93 -8.98
C LEU A 72 -5.73 5.44 -10.22
N GLU A 73 -7.08 5.48 -10.23
CA GLU A 73 -7.89 5.04 -11.37
C GLU A 73 -7.46 5.64 -12.72
N PRO A 74 -7.18 6.96 -12.83
CA PRO A 74 -6.76 7.54 -14.10
C PRO A 74 -5.41 7.02 -14.61
N ARG A 75 -4.64 6.34 -13.76
CA ARG A 75 -3.33 5.76 -14.08
C ARG A 75 -3.43 4.25 -14.35
N LEU A 76 -4.07 3.52 -13.44
CA LEU A 76 -4.10 2.05 -13.45
C LEU A 76 -5.34 1.47 -14.13
N GLY A 77 -6.39 2.28 -14.31
CA GLY A 77 -7.67 1.89 -14.87
C GLY A 77 -8.59 1.19 -13.86
N GLU A 78 -9.89 1.44 -14.02
CA GLU A 78 -10.95 0.92 -13.14
C GLU A 78 -10.90 -0.61 -12.98
N ARG A 79 -10.69 -1.36 -14.06
CA ARG A 79 -10.66 -2.84 -14.02
C ARG A 79 -9.55 -3.38 -13.11
N TYR A 80 -8.39 -2.72 -13.12
CA TYR A 80 -7.27 -3.12 -12.26
C TYR A 80 -7.63 -2.92 -10.78
N LEU A 81 -8.19 -1.76 -10.45
CA LEU A 81 -8.58 -1.40 -9.09
C LEU A 81 -9.72 -2.26 -8.55
N GLN A 82 -10.75 -2.51 -9.37
CA GLN A 82 -11.85 -3.41 -8.99
C GLN A 82 -11.33 -4.82 -8.69
N ARG A 83 -10.41 -5.34 -9.51
CA ARG A 83 -9.77 -6.64 -9.25
C ARG A 83 -8.99 -6.61 -7.93
N PHE A 84 -8.16 -5.58 -7.73
CA PHE A 84 -7.37 -5.43 -6.50
C PHE A 84 -8.26 -5.40 -5.26
N ARG A 85 -9.27 -4.53 -5.26
CA ARG A 85 -10.24 -4.39 -4.17
C ARG A 85 -10.99 -5.70 -3.90
N LYS A 86 -11.45 -6.37 -4.96
CA LYS A 86 -12.12 -7.67 -4.84
C LYS A 86 -11.21 -8.70 -4.17
N THR A 87 -9.95 -8.79 -4.57
CA THR A 87 -8.98 -9.73 -3.99
C THR A 87 -8.67 -9.42 -2.52
N VAL A 88 -8.61 -8.15 -2.13
CA VAL A 88 -8.38 -7.75 -0.73
C VAL A 88 -9.60 -8.03 0.15
N LEU A 89 -10.81 -7.82 -0.38
CA LEU A 89 -12.06 -7.97 0.38
C LEU A 89 -12.69 -9.36 0.30
N SER A 90 -12.23 -10.22 -0.62
CA SER A 90 -12.66 -11.61 -0.65
C SER A 90 -12.06 -12.33 0.55
N GLU A 91 -12.91 -12.76 1.48
CA GLU A 91 -12.54 -13.71 2.52
C GLU A 91 -11.95 -14.97 1.86
N ALA A 92 -10.80 -15.43 2.36
CA ALA A 92 -10.24 -16.72 2.02
C ALA A 92 -10.96 -17.83 2.80
#